data_AF-A0AAQ4E936-F1
#
_entry.id   AF-A0AAQ4E936-F1
#
_cell.length_a   1.000
_cell.length_b   1.000
_cell.length_c   1.000
_cell.angle_alpha   90.00
_cell.angle_beta   90.00
_cell.angle_gamma   90.00
#
_symmetry.space_group_name_H-M   'P 1'
#
loop_
_entity.id
_entity.type
_entity.pdbx_description
1 polymer ?
#
loop_
_entity_poly.entity_id
_entity_poly.type
_entity_poly.pdbx_seq_one_letter_code
_entity_poly.pdbx_strand_id
1 'polypeptide(L)'
;MEPGTKLFPAAFFEATSKEVQCLQPYVWARVPNVNLRPHALRLSEVRGWSMLCEDPLSMLALHIPEEDRCIDVLELIENERLLNFHAHTLSLYGALCFQGNHRAAHMICSHVDEKQLMYAIQSEYLSGPLRTGFTDLLISLHLEFHAYARSLTQNEFIVPLGPDIRALYEDPCTAHSFSTLECVSIRPEMSFSETR
;
A
#
# COMPACT_ATOMS: atom_id res chain seq x y z
N MET A 1 -1.89 0.20 -37.75
CA MET A 1 -1.85 0.76 -36.38
C MET A 1 -2.90 0.03 -35.60
N GLU A 2 -2.50 -0.66 -34.53
CA GLU A 2 -3.48 -1.25 -33.61
C GLU A 2 -4.12 -0.10 -32.79
N PRO A 3 -5.42 -0.18 -32.47
CA PRO A 3 -6.06 0.81 -31.62
C PRO A 3 -5.46 0.75 -30.21
N GLY A 4 -4.93 1.88 -29.71
CA GLY A 4 -4.42 2.03 -28.36
C GLY A 4 -2.88 2.03 -28.21
N THR A 5 -2.13 1.79 -29.29
CA THR A 5 -0.66 1.80 -29.24
C THR A 5 -0.09 3.22 -29.31
N LYS A 6 0.67 3.63 -28.29
CA LYS A 6 1.45 4.88 -28.32
C LYS A 6 2.70 4.66 -29.19
N LEU A 7 2.84 5.45 -30.25
CA LEU A 7 4.01 5.41 -31.13
C LEU A 7 4.99 6.51 -30.71
N PHE A 8 6.20 6.12 -30.36
CA PHE A 8 7.31 7.04 -30.14
C PHE A 8 8.23 7.03 -31.37
N PRO A 9 8.72 8.20 -31.82
CA PRO A 9 9.65 8.26 -32.94
C PRO A 9 10.98 7.60 -32.54
N ALA A 10 11.26 6.43 -33.10
CA ALA A 10 12.55 5.75 -33.00
C ALA A 10 13.30 5.89 -34.34
N ALA A 11 14.46 6.57 -34.31
CA ALA A 11 15.34 6.66 -35.45
C ALA A 11 16.50 5.66 -35.27
N PHE A 12 16.62 4.71 -36.19
CA PHE A 12 17.73 3.78 -36.24
C PHE A 12 18.76 4.31 -37.23
N PHE A 13 20.00 4.48 -36.78
CA PHE A 13 21.12 4.90 -37.63
C PHE A 13 22.07 3.72 -37.85
N GLU A 14 22.55 3.55 -39.07
CA GLU A 14 23.58 2.59 -39.43
C GLU A 14 24.95 3.26 -39.29
N ALA A 15 25.78 2.77 -38.36
CA ALA A 15 27.07 3.40 -38.06
C ALA A 15 28.14 2.98 -39.08
N THR A 16 28.58 3.90 -39.94
CA THR A 16 29.73 3.67 -40.84
C THR A 16 31.03 4.28 -40.29
N SER A 17 31.93 3.37 -39.87
CA SER A 17 33.41 3.47 -39.80
C SER A 17 34.11 3.98 -38.52
N LYS A 18 35.14 3.19 -38.16
CA LYS A 18 36.19 3.28 -37.12
C LYS A 18 35.77 3.08 -35.65
N GLU A 19 36.24 1.96 -35.09
CA GLU A 19 35.96 1.46 -33.73
C GLU A 19 36.51 2.40 -32.63
N VAL A 20 35.69 3.38 -32.26
CA VAL A 20 35.67 3.92 -30.90
C VAL A 20 34.64 3.08 -30.15
N GLN A 21 35.05 2.40 -29.07
CA GLN A 21 34.12 1.70 -28.19
C GLN A 21 33.21 2.75 -27.52
N CYS A 22 32.04 2.99 -28.10
CA CYS A 22 30.97 3.75 -27.45
C CYS A 22 30.17 2.78 -26.58
N LEU A 23 30.24 2.96 -25.26
CA LEU A 23 29.33 2.30 -24.33
C LEU A 23 27.91 2.83 -24.61
N GLN A 24 27.01 1.95 -25.06
CA GLN A 24 25.59 2.29 -25.10
C GLN A 24 25.08 2.36 -23.66
N PRO A 25 24.31 3.40 -23.29
CA PRO A 25 23.69 3.46 -21.97
C PRO A 25 22.64 2.35 -21.88
N TYR A 26 22.95 1.30 -21.13
CA TYR A 26 21.98 0.27 -20.74
C TYR A 26 21.39 0.65 -19.38
N VAL A 27 20.09 0.42 -19.23
CA VAL A 27 19.39 0.57 -17.96
C VAL A 27 19.59 -0.71 -17.15
N TRP A 28 20.03 -0.57 -15.91
CA TRP A 28 20.09 -1.67 -14.96
C TRP A 28 18.69 -1.86 -14.36
N ALA A 29 18.22 -3.09 -14.30
CA ALA A 29 17.01 -3.45 -13.58
C ALA A 29 17.38 -4.00 -12.20
N ARG A 30 16.58 -3.68 -11.20
CA ARG A 30 16.76 -4.22 -9.85
C ARG A 30 16.52 -5.73 -9.86
N VAL A 31 17.42 -6.48 -9.22
CA VAL A 31 17.23 -7.91 -8.98
C VAL A 31 16.30 -8.11 -7.78
N PRO A 32 15.26 -8.95 -7.87
CA PRO A 32 14.39 -9.26 -6.74
C PRO A 32 15.17 -9.86 -5.56
N ASN A 33 14.81 -9.47 -4.34
CA ASN A 33 15.45 -9.97 -3.12
C ASN A 33 15.13 -11.45 -2.85
N VAL A 34 13.94 -11.90 -3.28
CA VAL A 34 13.47 -13.27 -3.15
C VAL A 34 12.99 -13.73 -4.52
N ASN A 35 13.42 -14.93 -4.92
CA ASN A 35 13.02 -15.56 -6.16
C ASN A 35 12.07 -16.72 -5.89
N LEU A 36 11.12 -16.95 -6.81
CA LEU A 36 10.28 -18.13 -6.77
C LEU A 36 11.17 -19.38 -6.79
N ARG A 37 10.77 -20.41 -6.05
CA ARG A 37 11.50 -21.69 -5.98
C ARG A 37 10.69 -22.77 -6.70
N PRO A 38 10.73 -22.82 -8.05
CA PRO A 38 10.05 -23.87 -8.79
C PRO A 38 10.77 -25.20 -8.61
N HIS A 39 10.05 -26.21 -8.14
CA HIS A 39 10.50 -27.59 -8.07
C HIS A 39 10.11 -28.32 -9.35
N ALA A 40 11.10 -28.67 -10.17
CA ALA A 40 10.90 -29.47 -11.37
C ALA A 40 11.29 -30.93 -11.14
N LEU A 41 10.37 -31.85 -11.42
CA LEU A 41 10.56 -33.29 -11.28
C LEU A 41 10.21 -33.99 -12.60
N ARG A 42 11.15 -34.77 -13.17
CA ARG A 42 10.83 -35.64 -14.30
C ARG A 42 10.10 -36.88 -13.78
N LEU A 43 8.85 -37.06 -14.19
CA LEU A 43 8.02 -38.19 -13.75
C LEU A 43 8.33 -39.47 -14.54
N SER A 44 8.43 -39.38 -15.87
CA SER A 44 8.84 -40.47 -16.78
C SER A 44 9.03 -39.94 -18.20
N GLU A 45 9.47 -40.78 -19.15
CA GLU A 45 9.55 -40.40 -20.57
C GLU A 45 8.17 -40.15 -21.21
N VAL A 46 7.13 -40.85 -20.71
CA VAL A 46 5.77 -40.73 -21.22
C VAL A 46 5.00 -39.62 -20.52
N ARG A 47 5.16 -39.45 -19.20
CA ARG A 47 4.46 -38.43 -18.39
C ARG A 47 5.17 -37.07 -18.35
N GLY A 48 6.40 -36.98 -18.85
CA GLY A 48 7.15 -35.74 -18.93
C GLY A 48 7.59 -35.18 -17.56
N TRP A 49 7.54 -33.86 -17.44
CA TRP A 49 7.99 -33.09 -16.27
C TRP A 49 6.81 -32.53 -15.50
N SER A 50 6.91 -32.57 -14.16
CA SER A 50 6.03 -31.88 -13.23
C SER A 50 6.76 -30.66 -12.68
N MET A 51 6.07 -29.53 -12.53
CA MET A 51 6.59 -28.33 -11.88
C MET A 51 5.64 -27.91 -10.75
N LEU A 52 6.20 -27.64 -9.57
CA LEU A 52 5.46 -27.19 -8.39
C LEU A 52 6.11 -25.91 -7.85
N CYS A 53 5.30 -24.94 -7.43
CA CYS A 53 5.78 -23.75 -6.70
C CYS A 53 4.89 -23.58 -5.47
N GLU A 54 5.48 -23.70 -4.28
CA GLU A 54 4.74 -23.73 -3.00
C GLU A 54 4.49 -22.31 -2.47
N ASP A 55 5.50 -21.43 -2.56
CA ASP A 55 5.44 -20.09 -1.99
C ASP A 55 5.12 -19.03 -3.07
N PRO A 56 3.98 -18.33 -2.98
CA PRO A 56 3.69 -17.19 -3.85
C PRO A 56 4.51 -15.97 -3.43
N LEU A 57 5.02 -15.22 -4.41
CA LEU A 57 5.71 -13.95 -4.19
C LEU A 57 4.88 -12.81 -4.75
N SER A 58 4.60 -11.84 -3.89
CA SER A 58 3.91 -10.60 -4.25
C SER A 58 4.92 -9.51 -4.58
N MET A 59 4.65 -8.74 -5.63
CA MET A 59 5.41 -7.56 -6.01
C MET A 59 4.46 -6.40 -6.27
N LEU A 60 4.88 -5.18 -5.94
CA LEU A 60 4.14 -3.96 -6.24
C LEU A 60 4.84 -3.22 -7.37
N ALA A 61 4.14 -3.06 -8.50
CA ALA A 61 4.65 -2.36 -9.66
C ALA A 61 3.87 -1.07 -9.90
N LEU A 62 4.59 -0.03 -10.32
CA LEU A 62 4.05 1.27 -10.71
C LEU A 62 4.09 1.41 -12.23
N HIS A 63 2.96 1.74 -12.83
CA HIS A 63 2.87 2.01 -14.26
C HIS A 63 3.01 3.51 -14.52
N ILE A 64 3.95 3.88 -15.39
CA ILE A 64 4.17 5.24 -15.88
C ILE A 64 3.45 5.37 -17.23
N PRO A 65 2.31 6.05 -17.28
CA PRO A 65 1.50 6.10 -18.49
C PRO A 65 2.18 6.90 -19.60
N GLU A 66 3.00 7.91 -19.30
CA GLU A 66 3.69 8.71 -20.31
C GLU A 66 4.70 7.89 -21.12
N GLU A 67 5.38 6.94 -20.47
CA GLU A 67 6.41 6.07 -21.06
C GLU A 67 5.86 4.70 -21.48
N ASP A 68 4.61 4.38 -21.11
CA ASP A 68 4.01 3.05 -21.26
C ASP A 68 4.88 1.93 -20.66
N ARG A 69 5.42 2.19 -19.45
CA ARG A 69 6.41 1.33 -18.79
C ARG A 69 6.04 1.06 -17.34
N CYS A 70 6.34 -0.13 -16.83
CA CYS A 70 6.19 -0.48 -15.42
C CYS A 70 7.55 -0.55 -14.72
N ILE A 71 7.59 -0.15 -13.45
CA ILE A 71 8.76 -0.18 -12.57
C ILE A 71 8.38 -0.85 -11.25
N ASP A 72 9.26 -1.66 -10.68
CA ASP A 72 9.08 -2.15 -9.29
C ASP A 72 9.12 -0.95 -8.32
N VAL A 73 8.17 -0.88 -7.38
CA VAL A 73 8.13 0.20 -6.37
C VAL A 73 9.46 0.30 -5.61
N LEU A 74 10.18 -0.81 -5.46
CA LEU A 74 11.45 -0.87 -4.77
C LEU A 74 12.63 -0.37 -5.61
N GLU A 75 12.49 -0.33 -6.94
CA GLU A 75 13.50 0.24 -7.86
C GLU A 75 13.49 1.78 -7.83
N LEU A 76 12.41 2.40 -7.34
CA LEU A 76 12.33 3.86 -7.18
C LEU A 76 13.46 4.45 -6.33
N ILE A 77 14.11 3.66 -5.46
CA ILE A 77 15.24 4.13 -4.66
C ILE A 77 16.42 4.59 -5.54
N GLU A 78 16.55 4.06 -6.76
CA GLU A 78 17.60 4.46 -7.71
C GLU A 78 17.20 5.71 -8.53
N ASN A 79 15.91 6.08 -8.53
CA ASN A 79 15.38 7.22 -9.25
C ASN A 79 14.67 8.20 -8.32
N GLU A 80 15.46 9.08 -7.68
CA GLU A 80 14.97 10.07 -6.72
C GLU A 80 13.85 10.98 -7.27
N ARG A 81 13.86 11.29 -8.57
CA ARG A 81 12.83 12.15 -9.17
C ARG A 81 11.47 11.45 -9.15
N LEU A 82 11.41 10.20 -9.58
CA LEU A 82 10.17 9.41 -9.58
C LEU A 82 9.74 9.08 -8.14
N LEU A 83 10.70 8.79 -7.26
CA LEU A 83 10.46 8.54 -5.85
C LEU A 83 9.74 9.73 -5.18
N ASN A 84 10.30 10.93 -5.33
CA ASN A 84 9.73 12.15 -4.74
C ASN A 84 8.38 12.49 -5.37
N PHE A 85 8.24 12.32 -6.69
CA PHE A 85 6.96 12.51 -7.37
C PHE A 85 5.88 11.58 -6.80
N HIS A 86 6.18 10.29 -6.65
CA HIS A 86 5.22 9.34 -6.11
C HIS A 86 4.91 9.61 -4.63
N ALA A 87 5.92 9.93 -3.81
CA ALA A 87 5.72 10.31 -2.42
C ALA A 87 4.78 11.53 -2.28
N HIS A 88 4.99 12.57 -3.08
CA HIS A 88 4.09 13.74 -3.10
C HIS A 88 2.69 13.41 -3.62
N THR A 89 2.58 12.46 -4.56
CA THR A 89 1.27 11.98 -5.04
C THR A 89 0.50 11.31 -3.91
N LEU A 90 1.16 10.49 -3.09
CA LEU A 90 0.54 9.87 -1.91
C LEU A 90 0.11 10.91 -0.87
N SER A 91 0.97 11.91 -0.61
CA SER A 91 0.61 13.04 0.27
C SER A 91 -0.60 13.83 -0.27
N LEU A 92 -0.68 14.02 -1.59
CA LEU A 92 -1.83 14.68 -2.22
C LEU A 92 -3.12 13.86 -2.03
N TYR A 93 -3.06 12.54 -2.19
CA TYR A 93 -4.22 11.66 -1.92
C TYR A 93 -4.69 11.79 -0.47
N GLY A 94 -3.79 11.79 0.50
CA GLY A 94 -4.12 12.05 1.91
C GLY A 94 -4.78 13.43 2.10
N ALA A 95 -4.21 14.48 1.49
CA ALA A 95 -4.74 15.84 1.58
C ALA A 95 -6.15 15.99 0.98
N LEU A 96 -6.47 15.24 -0.09
CA LEU A 96 -7.82 15.23 -0.68
C LEU A 96 -8.89 14.61 0.24
N CYS A 97 -8.47 13.71 1.12
CA CYS A 97 -9.33 13.02 2.09
C CYS A 97 -9.54 13.83 3.39
N PHE A 98 -8.82 14.94 3.55
CA PHE A 98 -8.83 15.75 4.77
C PHE A 98 -10.25 16.23 5.12
N GLN A 99 -10.52 16.37 6.43
CA GLN A 99 -11.79 16.84 7.00
C GLN A 99 -13.05 16.03 6.60
N GLY A 100 -12.94 14.71 6.49
CA GLY A 100 -14.11 13.83 6.34
C GLY A 100 -14.68 13.79 4.93
N ASN A 101 -13.84 14.00 3.91
CA ASN A 101 -14.24 13.86 2.52
C ASN A 101 -14.31 12.38 2.11
N HIS A 102 -15.35 11.68 2.57
CA HIS A 102 -15.55 10.25 2.27
C HIS A 102 -15.67 9.96 0.78
N ARG A 103 -16.20 10.90 -0.01
CA ARG A 103 -16.35 10.72 -1.46
C ARG A 103 -14.98 10.63 -2.15
N ALA A 104 -14.04 11.51 -1.79
CA ALA A 104 -12.68 11.43 -2.32
C ALA A 104 -11.97 10.16 -1.82
N ALA A 105 -12.15 9.79 -0.55
CA ALA A 105 -11.59 8.58 0.01
C ALA A 105 -12.04 7.33 -0.77
N HIS A 106 -13.34 7.17 -1.06
CA HIS A 106 -13.84 6.04 -1.86
C HIS A 106 -13.26 5.99 -3.28
N MET A 107 -13.11 7.16 -3.93
CA MET A 107 -12.48 7.22 -5.26
C MET A 107 -11.00 6.82 -5.19
N ILE A 108 -10.28 7.25 -4.16
CA ILE A 108 -8.88 6.89 -3.96
C ILE A 108 -8.73 5.41 -3.65
N CYS A 109 -9.66 4.79 -2.90
CA CYS A 109 -9.68 3.35 -2.69
C CYS A 109 -9.86 2.54 -3.99
N SER A 110 -10.39 3.15 -5.06
CA SER A 110 -10.44 2.50 -6.39
C SER A 110 -9.10 2.55 -7.13
N HIS A 111 -8.19 3.42 -6.71
CA HIS A 111 -6.84 3.57 -7.27
C HIS A 111 -5.78 2.88 -6.41
N VAL A 112 -5.97 2.86 -5.09
CA VAL A 112 -5.08 2.25 -4.11
C VAL A 112 -5.85 1.20 -3.32
N ASP A 113 -5.63 -0.06 -3.66
CA ASP A 113 -6.33 -1.19 -3.05
C ASP A 113 -5.74 -1.54 -1.66
N GLU A 114 -6.56 -2.18 -0.82
CA GLU A 114 -6.15 -2.71 0.48
C GLU A 114 -4.89 -3.59 0.38
N LYS A 115 -4.84 -4.49 -0.61
CA LYS A 115 -3.69 -5.39 -0.82
C LYS A 115 -2.39 -4.63 -1.07
N GLN A 116 -2.46 -3.48 -1.74
CA GLN A 116 -1.30 -2.64 -2.02
C GLN A 116 -0.81 -1.95 -0.73
N LEU A 117 -1.74 -1.43 0.08
CA LEU A 117 -1.42 -0.84 1.39
C LEU A 117 -0.79 -1.90 2.33
N MET A 118 -1.39 -3.08 2.40
CA MET A 118 -0.88 -4.18 3.22
C MET A 118 0.50 -4.65 2.78
N TYR A 119 0.75 -4.73 1.47
CA TYR A 119 2.08 -5.00 0.94
C TYR A 119 3.09 -3.91 1.36
N ALA A 120 2.73 -2.64 1.23
CA ALA A 120 3.61 -1.53 1.59
C ALA A 120 3.99 -1.51 3.08
N ILE A 121 3.06 -1.90 3.96
CA ILE A 121 3.29 -1.99 5.41
C ILE A 121 4.23 -3.15 5.76
N GLN A 122 4.00 -4.31 5.14
CA GLN A 122 4.78 -5.53 5.41
C GLN A 122 6.16 -5.53 4.75
N SER A 123 6.34 -4.77 3.67
CA SER A 123 7.60 -4.68 2.95
C SER A 123 8.70 -4.07 3.83
N GLU A 124 9.81 -4.77 4.00
CA GLU A 124 10.98 -4.29 4.75
C GLU A 124 11.85 -3.31 3.92
N TYR A 125 11.84 -3.46 2.61
CA TYR A 125 12.75 -2.77 1.69
C TYR A 125 12.20 -1.46 1.11
N LEU A 126 11.00 -1.06 1.53
CA LEU A 126 10.38 0.16 1.04
C LEU A 126 11.18 1.40 1.49
N SER A 127 11.45 2.32 0.56
CA SER A 127 12.12 3.58 0.85
C SER A 127 11.37 4.40 1.90
N GLY A 128 12.08 5.17 2.72
CA GLY A 128 11.50 5.98 3.80
C GLY A 128 10.33 6.89 3.36
N PRO A 129 10.50 7.75 2.35
CA PRO A 129 9.44 8.65 1.90
C PRO A 129 8.16 7.92 1.45
N LEU A 130 8.30 6.80 0.73
CA LEU A 130 7.15 5.98 0.34
C LEU A 130 6.50 5.31 1.53
N ARG A 131 7.30 4.81 2.48
CA ARG A 131 6.78 4.18 3.70
C ARG A 131 5.89 5.15 4.47
N THR A 132 6.39 6.36 4.72
CA THR A 132 5.60 7.42 5.35
C THR A 132 4.36 7.76 4.51
N GLY A 133 4.50 7.92 3.19
CA GLY A 133 3.38 8.23 2.30
C GLY A 133 2.25 7.19 2.34
N PHE A 134 2.58 5.90 2.30
CA PHE A 134 1.57 4.83 2.37
C PHE A 134 0.96 4.69 3.76
N THR A 135 1.75 4.85 4.83
CA THR A 135 1.22 4.77 6.21
C THR A 135 0.30 5.95 6.50
N ASP A 136 0.68 7.15 6.10
CA ASP A 136 -0.13 8.36 6.29
C ASP A 136 -1.41 8.27 5.47
N LEU A 137 -1.33 7.77 4.23
CA LEU A 137 -2.50 7.55 3.39
C LEU A 137 -3.49 6.57 4.02
N LEU A 138 -3.02 5.47 4.59
CA LEU A 138 -3.89 4.52 5.31
C LEU A 138 -4.62 5.20 6.47
N ILE A 139 -3.88 5.98 7.27
CA ILE A 139 -4.46 6.72 8.40
C ILE A 139 -5.52 7.70 7.89
N SER A 140 -5.20 8.52 6.89
CA SER A 140 -6.12 9.52 6.35
C SER A 140 -7.36 8.93 5.69
N LEU A 141 -7.24 7.77 5.02
CA LEU A 141 -8.37 7.11 4.39
C LEU A 141 -9.32 6.44 5.39
N HIS A 142 -8.76 5.72 6.37
CA HIS A 142 -9.54 4.77 7.16
C HIS A 142 -9.71 5.14 8.63
N LEU A 143 -8.78 5.88 9.22
CA LEU A 143 -8.70 6.04 10.68
C LEU A 143 -8.91 7.48 11.14
N GLU A 144 -8.42 8.46 10.37
CA GLU A 144 -8.35 9.86 10.76
C GLU A 144 -9.72 10.43 11.14
N PHE A 145 -10.76 10.11 10.37
CA PHE A 145 -12.11 10.60 10.64
C PHE A 145 -12.67 10.13 11.98
N HIS A 146 -12.62 8.82 12.25
CA HIS A 146 -13.13 8.27 13.51
C HIS A 146 -12.26 8.69 14.70
N ALA A 147 -10.94 8.71 14.52
CA ALA A 147 -10.01 9.21 15.52
C ALA A 147 -10.27 10.68 15.87
N TYR A 148 -10.58 11.53 14.88
CA TYR A 148 -10.95 12.92 15.09
C TYR A 148 -12.29 13.07 15.81
N ALA A 149 -13.32 12.30 15.42
CA ALA A 149 -14.60 12.30 16.13
C ALA A 149 -14.44 11.88 17.60
N ARG A 150 -13.59 10.87 17.86
CA ARG A 150 -13.28 10.39 19.22
C ARG A 150 -12.48 11.39 20.05
N SER A 151 -11.56 12.14 19.43
CA SER A 151 -10.76 13.15 20.13
C SER A 151 -11.61 14.36 20.52
N LEU A 152 -12.58 14.75 19.70
CA LEU A 152 -13.56 15.80 20.04
C LEU A 152 -14.40 15.41 21.26
N THR A 153 -14.89 14.17 21.31
CA THR A 153 -15.74 13.68 22.42
C THR A 153 -14.92 13.16 23.61
N GLN A 154 -13.60 13.29 23.63
CA GLN A 154 -12.75 12.69 24.67
C GLN A 154 -13.01 13.29 26.06
N ASN A 155 -13.38 14.57 26.11
CA ASN A 155 -13.65 15.30 27.35
C ASN A 155 -15.15 15.29 27.71
N GLU A 156 -15.96 14.52 26.99
CA GLU A 156 -17.39 14.35 27.25
C GLU A 156 -17.62 13.03 28.01
N PHE A 157 -18.00 13.14 29.28
CA PHE A 157 -18.23 11.98 30.16
C PHE A 157 -19.71 11.63 30.22
N ILE A 158 -20.24 11.12 29.11
CA ILE A 158 -21.64 10.71 29.00
C ILE A 158 -21.76 9.26 29.48
N VAL A 159 -22.30 9.09 30.69
CA VAL A 159 -22.44 7.78 31.35
C VAL A 159 -23.91 7.32 31.30
N PRO A 160 -24.23 6.21 30.62
CA PRO A 160 -25.58 5.66 30.61
C PRO A 160 -25.90 4.99 31.96
N LEU A 161 -27.13 5.19 32.45
CA LEU A 161 -27.65 4.51 33.63
C LEU A 161 -28.23 3.15 33.22
N GLY A 162 -27.37 2.15 33.06
CA GLY A 162 -27.74 0.79 32.66
C GLY A 162 -27.25 -0.28 33.64
N PRO A 163 -27.70 -1.55 33.50
CA PRO A 163 -27.17 -2.65 34.31
C PRO A 163 -25.66 -2.87 34.12
N ASP A 164 -25.12 -2.46 32.96
CA ASP A 164 -23.70 -2.61 32.62
C ASP A 164 -22.78 -1.84 33.57
N ILE A 165 -23.20 -0.65 34.04
CA ILE A 165 -22.40 0.10 35.02
C ILE A 165 -22.41 -0.58 36.38
N ARG A 166 -23.51 -1.26 36.74
CA ARG A 166 -23.60 -2.01 37.99
C ARG A 166 -22.65 -3.20 37.97
N ALA A 167 -22.58 -3.92 36.84
CA ALA A 167 -21.70 -5.07 36.65
C ALA A 167 -20.22 -4.72 36.88
N LEU A 168 -19.77 -3.52 36.48
CA LEU A 168 -18.38 -3.06 36.70
C LEU A 168 -17.98 -2.99 38.18
N TYR A 169 -18.95 -2.86 39.09
CA TYR A 169 -18.72 -2.73 40.53
C TYR A 169 -19.18 -3.94 41.34
N GLU A 170 -19.63 -5.03 40.69
CA GLU A 170 -20.07 -6.25 41.39
C GLU A 170 -18.89 -6.99 42.04
N ASP A 171 -17.72 -6.98 41.39
CA ASP A 171 -16.50 -7.59 41.91
C ASP A 171 -15.58 -6.55 42.57
N PRO A 172 -15.36 -6.60 43.90
CA PRO A 172 -14.58 -5.61 44.63
C PRO A 172 -13.07 -5.67 44.30
N CYS A 173 -12.59 -6.75 43.68
CA CYS A 173 -11.20 -6.89 43.25
C CYS A 173 -10.90 -6.18 41.92
N THR A 174 -11.89 -6.04 41.04
CA THR A 174 -11.76 -5.44 39.70
C THR A 174 -12.27 -3.99 39.67
N ALA A 175 -13.21 -3.63 40.56
CA ALA A 175 -13.82 -2.30 40.66
C ALA A 175 -12.82 -1.13 40.81
N HIS A 176 -11.63 -1.38 41.37
CA HIS A 176 -10.60 -0.36 41.62
C HIS A 176 -9.27 -0.68 40.96
N SER A 177 -9.22 -1.70 40.10
CA SER A 177 -7.98 -2.03 39.41
C SER A 177 -7.70 -1.02 38.31
N PHE A 178 -6.48 -0.48 38.27
CA PHE A 178 -6.04 0.30 37.10
C PHE A 178 -5.84 -0.57 35.85
N SER A 179 -5.90 -1.89 35.97
CA SER A 179 -5.77 -2.84 34.85
C SER A 179 -7.08 -3.06 34.08
N THR A 180 -8.23 -2.65 34.63
CA THR A 180 -9.51 -2.80 33.93
C THR A 180 -9.65 -1.70 32.88
N LEU A 181 -9.63 -2.10 31.60
CA LEU A 181 -9.86 -1.22 30.45
C LEU A 181 -11.35 -1.05 30.15
N GLU A 182 -12.21 -1.71 30.91
CA GLU A 182 -13.66 -1.66 30.74
C GLU A 182 -14.18 -0.29 31.17
N CYS A 183 -14.81 0.41 30.23
CA CYS A 183 -15.45 1.69 30.50
C CYS A 183 -16.85 1.68 29.88
N VAL A 184 -17.83 2.13 30.65
CA VAL A 184 -19.20 2.31 30.18
C VAL A 184 -19.40 3.81 29.92
N SER A 185 -19.19 4.23 28.68
CA SER A 185 -19.50 5.59 28.24
C SER A 185 -20.04 5.59 26.81
N ILE A 186 -20.96 6.49 26.53
CA ILE A 186 -21.46 6.70 25.16
C ILE A 186 -20.34 7.40 24.37
N ARG A 187 -19.94 6.82 23.24
CA ARG A 187 -18.91 7.38 22.36
C ARG A 187 -19.27 7.12 20.89
N PRO A 188 -18.73 7.92 19.95
CA PRO A 188 -18.89 7.67 18.53
C PRO A 188 -18.41 6.26 18.16
N GLU A 189 -19.28 5.50 17.50
CA GLU A 189 -18.96 4.18 16.95
C GLU A 189 -18.37 4.31 15.54
N MET A 190 -17.51 3.38 15.17
CA MET A 190 -16.90 3.34 13.86
C MET A 190 -17.89 2.68 12.88
N SER A 191 -18.18 3.33 11.77
CA SER A 191 -18.98 2.78 10.69
C SER A 191 -18.16 2.73 9.41
N PHE A 192 -18.29 1.64 8.67
CA PHE A 192 -17.63 1.44 7.39
C PHE A 192 -18.67 1.27 6.30
N SER A 193 -18.36 1.78 5.11
CA SER A 193 -19.14 1.53 3.90
C SER A 193 -18.25 0.83 2.88
N GLU A 194 -18.83 -0.13 2.17
CA GLU A 194 -18.11 -0.87 1.14
C GLU A 194 -17.85 0.02 -0.08
N THR A 195 -16.64 -0.08 -0.61
CA THR A 195 -16.29 0.48 -1.92
C THR A 195 -16.96 -0.37 -3.01
N ARG A 196 -17.69 0.29 -3.91
CA ARG A 196 -18.39 -0.34 -5.05
C ARG A 196 -17.49 -0.58 -6.24
#